data_AF-A0A815QBL1-F1
#
_entry.id   AF-A0A815QBL1-F1
#
_cell.length_a   1.000
_cell.length_b   1.000
_cell.length_c   1.000
_cell.angle_alpha   90.00
_cell.angle_beta   90.00
_cell.angle_gamma   90.00
#
_symmetry.space_group_name_H-M   'P 1'
#
loop_
_entity.id
_entity.type
_entity.pdbx_description
1 polymer ?
#
loop_
_entity_poly.entity_id
_entity_poly.type
_entity_poly.pdbx_seq_one_letter_code
_entity_poly.pdbx_strand_id
1 'polypeptide(L)'
;MRARGELYAYLQLDLSKTTYSAEQNDNSLLLWKEHELILPMLSKLSKIVFSIPASSAAVERSFSTAGFIISQRRTNLNPSTVNDIMLVRSAAAHLKSAV
;
A
#
# COMPACT_ATOMS: atom_id res chain seq x y z
N MET A 1 4.89 30.51 0.54
CA MET A 1 4.75 29.23 -0.19
C MET A 1 5.28 28.09 0.66
N ARG A 2 4.43 27.42 1.44
CA ARG A 2 4.85 26.40 2.42
C ARG A 2 5.38 25.11 1.76
N ALA A 3 4.82 24.72 0.61
CA ALA A 3 5.21 23.51 -0.13
C ALA A 3 6.62 23.55 -0.74
N ARG A 4 7.07 24.73 -1.21
CA ARG A 4 8.43 24.90 -1.72
C ARG A 4 9.48 24.70 -0.62
N GLY A 5 9.24 25.27 0.57
CA GLY A 5 10.17 25.14 1.70
C GLY A 5 10.36 23.69 2.13
N GLU A 6 9.28 22.92 2.12
CA GLU A 6 9.31 21.49 2.44
C GLU A 6 10.06 20.66 1.39
N LEU A 7 9.87 20.96 0.10
CA LEU A 7 10.62 20.33 -0.98
C LEU A 7 12.12 20.62 -0.87
N TYR A 8 12.52 21.84 -0.54
CA TYR A 8 13.92 22.18 -0.32
C TYR A 8 14.51 21.44 0.88
N ALA A 9 13.74 21.30 1.97
CA ALA A 9 14.16 20.52 3.14
C ALA A 9 14.37 19.04 2.78
N TYR A 10 13.50 18.47 1.93
CA TYR A 10 13.68 17.10 1.43
C TYR A 10 14.93 16.96 0.54
N LEU A 11 15.18 17.89 -0.38
CA LEU A 11 16.35 17.85 -1.27
C LEU A 11 17.69 18.00 -0.52
N GLN A 12 17.67 18.64 0.66
CA GLN A 12 18.84 18.79 1.53
C GLN A 12 18.95 17.67 2.58
N LEU A 13 17.98 16.75 2.62
CA LEU A 13 17.97 15.69 3.61
C LEU A 13 19.12 14.72 3.37
N ASP A 14 19.94 14.52 4.40
CA ASP A 14 21.05 13.58 4.35
C ASP A 14 20.56 12.16 4.67
N LEU A 15 20.23 11.42 3.63
CA LEU A 15 19.79 10.02 3.71
C LEU A 15 20.87 9.06 4.25
N SER A 16 22.13 9.50 4.36
CA SER A 16 23.19 8.67 4.96
C SER A 16 23.15 8.67 6.50
N LYS A 17 22.48 9.66 7.10
CA LYS A 17 22.37 9.83 8.56
C LYS A 17 21.10 9.21 9.14
N THR A 18 20.17 8.77 8.30
CA THR A 18 18.98 8.09 8.78
C THR A 18 19.35 6.75 9.40
N THR A 19 18.63 6.39 10.46
CA THR A 19 18.81 5.15 11.23
C THR A 19 18.58 3.87 10.41
N TYR A 20 18.13 4.00 9.16
CA TYR A 20 18.00 2.93 8.18
C TYR A 20 19.25 2.82 7.33
N SER A 21 20.02 1.75 7.50
CA SER A 21 21.00 1.38 6.47
C SER A 21 20.23 0.93 5.23
N ALA A 22 20.68 1.36 4.05
CA ALA A 22 20.13 0.91 2.76
C ALA A 22 20.20 -0.62 2.57
N GLU A 23 20.88 -1.33 3.47
CA GLU A 23 21.19 -2.75 3.39
C GLU A 23 20.31 -3.61 4.30
N GLN A 24 19.47 -3.04 5.19
CA GLN A 24 18.76 -3.84 6.21
C GLN A 24 17.24 -3.68 6.31
N ASN A 25 16.57 -2.82 5.53
CA ASN A 25 15.10 -2.87 5.48
C ASN A 25 14.50 -2.19 4.24
N ASP A 26 13.74 -2.95 3.45
CA ASP A 26 13.06 -2.51 2.20
C ASP A 26 11.90 -1.50 2.42
N ASN A 27 11.69 -1.02 3.64
CA ASN A 27 10.50 -0.24 3.98
C ASN A 27 10.73 1.28 3.90
N SER A 28 10.70 1.81 2.67
CA SER A 28 10.81 3.25 2.38
C SER A 28 9.75 4.12 3.08
N LEU A 29 8.62 3.55 3.53
CA LEU A 29 7.59 4.28 4.28
C LEU A 29 8.05 4.72 5.67
N LEU A 30 9.02 4.04 6.26
CA LEU A 30 9.54 4.39 7.58
C LEU A 30 10.29 5.72 7.57
N LEU A 31 11.06 6.00 6.51
CA LEU A 31 11.71 7.29 6.28
C LEU A 31 10.70 8.44 6.35
N TRP A 32 9.59 8.30 5.62
CA TRP A 32 8.52 9.30 5.58
C TRP A 32 7.79 9.44 6.92
N LYS A 33 7.68 8.35 7.68
CA LYS A 33 7.08 8.35 9.01
C LYS A 33 7.97 9.09 10.02
N GLU A 34 9.28 8.86 10.01
CA GLU A 34 10.21 9.57 10.89
C GLU A 34 10.26 11.07 10.61
N HIS A 35 10.18 11.45 9.34
CA HIS A 35 10.26 12.84 8.92
C HIS A 35 8.89 13.53 8.84
N GLU A 36 7.80 12.90 9.30
CA GLU A 36 6.44 13.45 9.17
C GLU A 36 6.25 14.81 9.85
N LEU A 37 7.01 15.12 10.89
CA LEU A 37 7.00 16.43 11.55
C LEU A 37 7.70 17.52 10.72
N ILE A 38 8.76 17.16 10.01
CA ILE A 38 9.59 18.09 9.21
C ILE A 38 9.01 18.23 7.79
N LEU A 39 8.42 17.14 7.27
CA LEU A 39 7.88 16.99 5.92
C LEU A 39 6.38 16.58 5.97
N PRO A 40 5.49 17.39 6.58
CA PRO A 40 4.10 17.00 6.80
C PRO A 40 3.24 16.86 5.53
N MET A 41 3.53 17.58 4.45
CA MET A 41 2.81 17.44 3.18
C MET A 41 3.41 16.33 2.32
N LEU A 42 4.73 16.22 2.29
CA LEU A 42 5.46 15.24 1.48
C LEU A 42 5.30 13.84 2.07
N SER A 43 5.25 13.69 3.40
CA SER A 43 4.90 12.41 4.05
C SER A 43 3.44 11.99 3.82
N LYS A 44 2.51 12.94 3.61
CA LYS A 44 1.14 12.59 3.17
C LYS A 44 1.11 12.16 1.71
N LEU A 45 1.86 12.87 0.86
CA LEU A 45 1.98 12.55 -0.56
C LEU A 45 2.64 11.19 -0.77
N SER A 46 3.70 10.89 -0.02
CA SER A 46 4.40 9.61 -0.13
C SER A 46 3.46 8.43 0.18
N LYS A 47 2.62 8.52 1.22
CA LYS A 47 1.59 7.51 1.52
C LYS A 47 0.67 7.24 0.33
N ILE A 48 0.29 8.29 -0.42
CA ILE A 48 -0.53 8.14 -1.64
C ILE A 48 0.28 7.45 -2.75
N VAL A 49 1.48 7.95 -3.05
CA VAL A 49 2.31 7.42 -4.13
C VAL A 49 2.70 5.96 -3.90
N PHE A 50 3.13 5.61 -2.69
CA PHE A 50 3.52 4.24 -2.35
C PHE A 50 2.33 3.29 -2.16
N SER A 51 1.09 3.80 -2.06
CA SER A 51 -0.11 2.94 -2.07
C SER A 51 -0.45 2.42 -3.47
N ILE A 52 0.14 3.01 -4.52
CA ILE A 52 -0.09 2.60 -5.91
C ILE A 52 0.75 1.35 -6.19
N PRO A 53 0.13 0.22 -6.54
CA PRO A 53 0.88 -0.97 -6.93
C PRO A 53 1.64 -0.70 -8.23
N ALA A 54 2.89 -1.17 -8.29
CA ALA A 54 3.75 -1.01 -9.46
C ALA A 54 3.26 -1.81 -10.70
N SER A 55 2.36 -2.78 -10.52
CA SER A 55 1.85 -3.63 -11.60
C SER A 55 0.39 -4.06 -11.40
N SER A 56 -0.22 -4.56 -12.48
CA SER A 56 -1.56 -5.15 -12.49
C SER A 56 -1.66 -6.50 -11.75
N ALA A 57 -0.55 -7.08 -11.32
CA ALA A 57 -0.52 -8.42 -10.71
C ALA A 57 -1.39 -8.54 -9.45
N ALA A 58 -1.63 -7.45 -8.72
CA ALA A 58 -2.57 -7.42 -7.59
C ALA A 58 -4.02 -7.61 -8.05
N VAL A 59 -4.40 -6.95 -9.15
CA VAL A 59 -5.73 -7.04 -9.74
C VAL A 59 -5.92 -8.41 -10.42
N GLU A 60 -4.92 -8.92 -11.13
CA GLU A 60 -4.96 -10.26 -11.74
C GLU A 60 -5.17 -11.37 -10.70
N ARG A 61 -4.52 -11.28 -9.53
CA ARG A 61 -4.77 -12.20 -8.41
C ARG A 61 -6.20 -12.12 -7.89
N SER A 62 -6.76 -10.91 -7.86
CA SER A 62 -8.16 -10.70 -7.47
C SER A 62 -9.10 -11.34 -8.50
N PHE A 63 -8.86 -11.17 -9.81
CA PHE A 63 -9.66 -11.83 -10.86
C PHE A 63 -9.52 -13.35 -10.88
N SER A 64 -8.31 -13.88 -10.65
CA SER A 64 -8.10 -15.32 -10.51
C SER A 64 -8.92 -15.88 -9.34
N THR A 65 -8.92 -15.17 -8.20
CA THR A 65 -9.79 -15.52 -7.06
C THR A 65 -11.27 -15.45 -7.43
N ALA A 66 -11.67 -14.52 -8.31
CA ALA A 66 -13.05 -14.37 -8.77
C ALA A 66 -13.47 -15.56 -9.62
N GLY A 67 -12.63 -15.96 -10.57
CA GLY A 67 -12.84 -17.15 -11.38
C GLY A 67 -12.95 -18.41 -10.53
N PHE A 68 -12.22 -18.48 -9.40
CA PHE A 68 -12.39 -19.58 -8.46
C PHE A 68 -13.77 -19.54 -7.75
N ILE A 69 -14.20 -18.37 -7.25
CA ILE A 69 -15.49 -18.19 -6.57
C ILE A 69 -16.66 -18.50 -7.52
N ILE A 70 -16.62 -17.93 -8.73
CA ILE A 70 -17.60 -18.08 -9.79
C ILE A 70 -17.22 -19.31 -10.63
N SER A 71 -17.46 -20.50 -10.08
CA SER A 71 -17.19 -21.75 -10.79
C SER A 71 -18.44 -22.31 -11.47
N GLN A 72 -18.26 -23.15 -12.49
CA GLN A 72 -19.38 -23.82 -13.19
C GLN A 72 -20.28 -24.67 -12.26
N ARG A 73 -19.79 -25.04 -11.07
CA ARG A 73 -20.58 -25.77 -10.05
C ARG A 73 -21.32 -24.85 -9.09
N ARG A 74 -21.02 -23.55 -9.07
CA ARG A 74 -21.60 -22.52 -8.20
C ARG A 74 -22.32 -21.45 -9.03
N THR A 75 -23.33 -21.87 -9.78
CA THR A 75 -24.06 -21.01 -10.74
C THR A 75 -25.18 -20.19 -10.11
N ASN A 76 -25.58 -20.46 -8.86
CA ASN A 76 -26.70 -19.78 -8.19
C ASN A 76 -26.25 -18.80 -7.09
N LEU A 77 -25.09 -18.15 -7.27
CA LEU A 77 -24.63 -17.10 -6.37
C LEU A 77 -25.17 -15.74 -6.82
N ASN A 78 -25.79 -15.00 -5.91
CA ASN A 78 -26.14 -13.61 -6.15
C ASN A 78 -24.86 -12.77 -6.27
N PRO A 79 -24.77 -11.81 -7.21
CA PRO A 79 -23.66 -10.87 -7.30
C PRO A 79 -23.26 -10.22 -5.97
N SER A 80 -24.21 -9.91 -5.07
CA SER A 80 -23.90 -9.35 -3.75
C SER A 80 -23.06 -10.32 -2.91
N THR A 81 -23.44 -11.60 -2.88
CA THR A 81 -22.72 -12.64 -2.15
C THR A 81 -21.30 -12.85 -2.69
N VAL A 82 -21.09 -12.74 -4.01
CA VAL A 82 -19.75 -12.81 -4.59
C VAL A 82 -18.87 -11.66 -4.12
N ASN A 83 -19.43 -10.44 -4.06
CA ASN A 83 -18.73 -9.27 -3.56
C ASN A 83 -18.34 -9.42 -2.08
N ASP A 84 -19.25 -9.93 -1.25
CA ASP A 84 -18.98 -10.17 0.18
C ASP A 84 -17.86 -11.20 0.38
N ILE A 85 -17.90 -12.31 -0.37
CA ILE A 85 -16.83 -13.32 -0.33
C ILE A 85 -15.50 -12.71 -0.74
N MET A 86 -15.50 -11.87 -1.79
CA MET A 86 -14.29 -11.18 -2.24
C MET A 86 -13.70 -10.27 -1.17
N LEU A 87 -14.55 -9.45 -0.54
CA LEU A 87 -14.14 -8.55 0.53
C LEU A 87 -13.54 -9.33 1.71
N VAL A 88 -14.19 -10.40 2.14
CA VAL A 88 -13.70 -11.22 3.26
C VAL A 88 -12.35 -11.87 2.91
N ARG A 89 -12.19 -12.38 1.69
CA ARG A 89 -10.92 -13.02 1.26
C ARG A 89 -9.76 -12.02 1.16
N SER A 90 -10.01 -10.82 0.62
CA SER A 90 -8.97 -9.79 0.53
C SER A 90 -8.59 -9.27 1.91
N ALA A 91 -9.57 -8.97 2.77
CA ALA A 91 -9.33 -8.48 4.13
C ALA A 91 -8.62 -9.52 5.03
N ALA A 92 -8.99 -10.80 4.92
CA ALA A 92 -8.39 -11.86 5.73
C ALA A 92 -6.87 -12.01 5.52
N ALA A 93 -6.35 -11.69 4.33
CA ALA A 93 -4.91 -11.69 4.07
C ALA A 93 -4.17 -10.61 4.87
N HIS A 94 -4.80 -9.47 5.10
CA HIS A 94 -4.22 -8.34 5.83
C HIS A 94 -4.43 -8.42 7.35
N LEU A 95 -5.53 -9.05 7.80
CA LEU A 95 -5.81 -9.21 9.22
C LEU A 95 -4.94 -10.28 9.89
N LYS A 96 -4.55 -11.34 9.16
CA LYS A 96 -3.66 -12.39 9.68
C LYS A 96 -2.22 -11.95 9.91
N SER A 97 -1.77 -10.89 9.24
CA SER A 97 -0.44 -10.30 9.46
C SER A 97 -0.42 -9.27 10.60
N ALA A 98 -1.57 -8.94 11.18
CA ALA A 98 -1.72 -7.95 12.24
C ALA A 98 -1.96 -8.57 13.63
N VAL A 99 -2.12 -9.91 13.70
CA VAL A 99 -2.21 -10.73 14.92
C VAL A 99 -0.97 -11.61 14.99
#